data_AF-A0A7C3AWJ5-F1
#
_entry.id   AF-A0A7C3AWJ5-F1
#
_cell.length_a   1.000
_cell.length_b   1.000
_cell.length_c   1.000
_cell.angle_alpha   90.00
_cell.angle_beta   90.00
_cell.angle_gamma   90.00
#
_symmetry.space_group_name_H-M   'P 1'
#
loop_
_entity.id
_entity.type
_entity.pdbx_description
1 polymer ?
#
loop_
_entity_poly.entity_id
_entity_poly.type
_entity_poly.pdbx_seq_one_letter_code
_entity_poly.pdbx_strand_id
1 'polypeptide(L)' 'MRVGILTISDRASRGEREDRSGPLLREKVQDQGWDVILFEVVS' A
#
# COMPACT_ATOMS: atom_id res chain seq x y z
N MET A 1 -12.94 -10.20 1.26
CA MET A 1 -12.69 -9.55 -0.05
C MET A 1 -11.19 -9.54 -0.29
N ARG A 2 -10.72 -9.65 -1.54
CA ARG A 2 -9.28 -9.59 -1.87
C ARG A 2 -8.95 -8.20 -2.37
N VAL A 3 -7.90 -7.58 -1.83
CA VAL A 3 -7.51 -6.19 -2.12
C VAL A 3 -6.05 -6.13 -2.54
N GLY A 4 -5.74 -5.36 -3.57
CA GLY A 4 -4.38 -4.95 -3.91
C GLY A 4 -4.16 -3.50 -3.52
N ILE A 5 -3.00 -3.20 -2.94
CA ILE A 5 -2.56 -1.85 -2.60
C ILE A 5 -1.33 -1.55 -3.46
N LEU A 6 -1.44 -0.50 -4.29
CA LEU A 6 -0.37 -0.05 -5.17
C LEU A 6 -0.13 1.44 -4.95
N THR A 7 1.05 1.78 -4.45
CA THR A 7 1.47 3.17 -4.30
C THR A 7 2.23 3.59 -5.54
N ILE A 8 1.69 4.56 -6.29
CA ILE A 8 2.34 5.12 -7.48
C ILE A 8 3.02 6.42 -7.10
N SER A 9 4.35 6.42 -7.05
CA SER A 9 5.14 7.62 -6.74
C SER A 9 6.61 7.41 -7.06
N ASP A 10 7.14 8.19 -8.00
CA ASP A 10 8.58 8.19 -8.32
C ASP A 10 9.47 8.37 -7.08
N ARG A 11 9.11 9.32 -6.21
CA ARG A 11 9.87 9.59 -4.97
C ARG A 11 9.81 8.44 -3.98
N ALA A 12 8.66 7.78 -3.83
CA ALA A 12 8.54 6.64 -2.93
C ALA A 12 9.22 5.40 -3.49
N SER A 13 9.07 5.16 -4.79
CA SER A 13 9.75 4.10 -5.54
C SER A 13 11.28 4.24 -5.45
N ARG A 14 11.80 5.48 -5.48
CA ARG A 14 13.23 5.79 -5.28
C ARG A 14 13.68 5.85 -3.81
N GLY A 15 12.78 5.70 -2.85
CA GLY A 15 13.08 5.80 -1.41
C GLY A 15 13.36 7.21 -0.90
N GLU A 16 13.16 8.26 -1.71
CA GLU A 16 13.31 9.66 -1.31
C GLU A 16 12.21 10.12 -0.35
N ARG A 17 11.08 9.40 -0.34
CA ARG A 17 9.94 9.63 0.56
C ARG A 17 9.36 8.29 0.99
N GLU A 18 9.14 8.11 2.29
CA GLU A 18 8.42 6.94 2.79
C GLU A 18 6.95 6.92 2.33
N ASP A 19 6.47 5.74 1.92
CA ASP A 19 5.04 5.51 1.73
C ASP A 19 4.34 5.31 3.07
N ARG A 20 3.61 6.33 3.51
CA ARG A 20 2.75 6.28 4.71
C ARG A 20 1.31 5.87 4.40
N SER A 21 0.92 5.95 3.13
CA SER A 21 -0.46 5.72 2.69
C SER A 21 -0.76 4.23 2.57
N GLY A 22 0.16 3.47 1.96
CA GLY A 22 0.03 2.03 1.78
C GLY A 22 -0.17 1.30 3.11
N PRO A 23 0.73 1.45 4.10
CA PRO A 23 0.59 0.77 5.39
C PRO A 23 -0.73 1.12 6.11
N LEU A 24 -1.14 2.40 6.10
CA LEU A 24 -2.40 2.83 6.69
C LEU A 24 -3.62 2.18 6.02
N LEU A 25 -3.60 2.05 4.70
CA LEU A 25 -4.66 1.36 3.96
C LEU A 25 -4.68 -0.13 4.28
N ARG A 26 -3.51 -0.76 4.44
CA ARG A 26 -3.42 -2.18 4.82
C ARG A 26 -4.09 -2.44 6.16
N GLU A 27 -3.80 -1.63 7.17
CA GLU A 27 -4.44 -1.72 8.50
C GLU A 27 -5.97 -1.61 8.36
N LYS A 28 -6.46 -0.58 7.66
CA LYS A 28 -7.90 -0.36 7.45
C LYS A 28 -8.59 -1.49 6.70
N VAL A 29 -7.91 -2.13 5.75
CA VAL A 29 -8.43 -3.29 5.02
C VAL A 29 -8.50 -4.51 5.94
N GLN A 30 -7.46 -4.74 6.74
CA GLN A 30 -7.41 -5.85 7.68
C GLN A 30 -8.42 -5.71 8.82
N ASP A 31 -8.65 -4.49 9.32
CA ASP A 31 -9.68 -4.18 10.32
C ASP A 31 -11.11 -4.51 9.84
N GLN A 32 -11.32 -4.50 8.52
CA GLN A 32 -12.59 -4.90 7.89
C GLN A 32 -12.70 -6.42 7.64
N GLY A 33 -11.70 -7.21 8.06
CA GLY A 33 -11.65 -8.65 7.83
C GLY A 33 -11.38 -9.02 6.37
N TRP A 34 -10.69 -8.16 5.62
CA TRP A 34 -10.34 -8.40 4.21
C TRP A 34 -8.85 -8.70 4.05
N ASP A 35 -8.52 -9.39 2.96
CA ASP A 35 -7.16 -9.85 2.69
C ASP A 35 -6.46 -8.93 1.70
N VAL A 36 -5.30 -8.39 2.10
CA VAL A 36 -4.38 -7.72 1.18
C VAL A 36 -3.51 -8.76 0.49
N ILE A 37 -3.70 -8.91 -0.82
CA ILE A 37 -3.04 -9.93 -1.65
C ILE A 37 -1.89 -9.38 -2.52
N LEU A 38 -1.77 -8.05 -2.58
CA LEU A 38 -0.70 -7.33 -3.27
C LEU A 38 -0.40 -6.05 -2.50
N PHE A 39 0.88 -5.76 -2.30
CA PHE A 39 1.34 -4.55 -1.63
C PHE A 39 2.65 -4.10 -2.28
N GLU A 40 2.60 -3.10 -3.17
CA GLU A 40 3.76 -2.65 -3.92
C GLU A 40 3.84 -1.12 -4.05
N VAL A 41 5.05 -0.61 -4.24
CA VAL A 41 5.34 0.77 -4.60
C VAL A 41 5.98 0.76 -5.98
N VAL A 42 5.43 1.54 -6.92
CA VAL A 42 5.89 1.63 -8.30
C VAL A 42 6.09 3.09 -8.73
N SER A 43 6.89 3.29 -9.78
CA SER A 43 7.04 4.57 -10.49
C SER A 43 5.98 4.66 -11.59
#